data_AF-A0A446CHP3-F1
#
_entry.id   AF-A0A446CHP3-F1
#
_cell.length_a   1.000
_cell.length_b   1.000
_cell.length_c   1.000
_cell.angle_alpha   90.00
_cell.angle_beta   90.00
_cell.angle_gamma   90.00
#
_symmetry.space_group_name_H-M   'P 1'
#
loop_
_entity.id
_entity.type
_entity.pdbx_description
1 polymer ?
#
loop_
_entity_poly.entity_id
_entity_poly.type
_entity_poly.pdbx_seq_one_letter_code
_entity_poly.pdbx_strand_id
1 'polypeptide(L)'
;MAASVAAWLALLAVAGGAALAWKMAGRAGRSWLLRAAGGVCMGLSGLSFYAWYAQYLKWDFNELGRYYDPVDQVVYTDSGFVWILPAGALLIAGLLCLWRAGRR
;
A
#
# COMPACT_ATOMS: atom_id res chain seq x y z
N MET A 1 16.28 -21.56 -1.62
CA MET A 1 15.61 -21.53 -0.29
C MET A 1 14.20 -22.08 -0.46
N ALA A 2 13.93 -23.30 -0.02
CA ALA A 2 12.59 -23.86 -0.05
C ALA A 2 11.75 -23.17 1.03
N ALA A 3 10.70 -22.44 0.64
CA ALA A 3 9.76 -21.88 1.60
C ALA A 3 9.15 -23.02 2.43
N SER A 4 9.16 -22.86 3.76
CA SER A 4 8.67 -23.89 4.67
C SER A 4 7.20 -24.19 4.39
N VAL A 5 6.77 -25.44 4.58
CA VAL A 5 5.36 -25.85 4.42
C VAL A 5 4.41 -24.94 5.22
N ALA A 6 4.88 -24.45 6.38
CA ALA A 6 4.19 -23.46 7.20
C ALA A 6 3.96 -22.12 6.48
N ALA A 7 4.94 -21.63 5.70
CA ALA A 7 4.81 -20.41 4.91
C ALA A 7 3.76 -20.56 3.80
N TRP A 8 3.72 -21.72 3.14
CA TRP A 8 2.70 -22.02 2.12
C TRP A 8 1.30 -22.13 2.71
N LEU A 9 1.15 -22.78 3.87
CA LEU A 9 -0.14 -22.87 4.57
C LEU A 9 -0.62 -21.51 5.08
N ALA A 10 0.29 -20.66 5.57
CA ALA A 10 -0.04 -19.30 5.97
C ALA A 10 -0.52 -18.46 4.77
N LEU A 11 0.15 -18.56 3.63
CA LEU A 11 -0.27 -17.88 2.40
C LEU A 11 -1.63 -18.38 1.90
N LEU A 12 -1.90 -19.68 1.95
CA LEU A 12 -3.20 -20.25 1.58
C LEU A 12 -4.31 -19.85 2.54
N ALA A 13 -4.02 -19.77 3.84
CA ALA A 13 -4.99 -19.31 4.84
C ALA A 13 -5.32 -17.82 4.68
N VAL A 14 -4.32 -16.98 4.40
CA VAL A 14 -4.50 -15.55 4.11
C VAL A 14 -5.29 -15.38 2.81
N ALA A 15 -4.93 -16.12 1.75
CA ALA A 15 -5.63 -16.08 0.47
C ALA A 15 -7.08 -16.58 0.58
N GLY A 16 -7.30 -17.68 1.31
CA GLY A 16 -8.63 -18.24 1.57
C GLY A 16 -9.51 -17.33 2.43
N GLY A 17 -8.94 -16.76 3.49
CA GLY A 17 -9.61 -15.79 4.35
C GLY A 17 -9.96 -14.51 3.58
N ALA A 18 -9.04 -14.01 2.76
CA ALA A 18 -9.28 -12.90 1.85
C ALA A 18 -10.41 -13.22 0.86
N ALA A 19 -10.43 -14.42 0.25
CA ALA A 19 -11.47 -14.84 -0.69
C ALA A 19 -12.86 -15.00 -0.04
N LEU A 20 -12.93 -15.46 1.21
CA LEU A 20 -14.20 -15.59 1.93
C LEU A 20 -14.74 -14.21 2.36
N ALA A 21 -13.88 -13.36 2.91
CA ALA A 21 -14.19 -11.94 3.18
C ALA A 21 -14.63 -11.22 1.89
N TRP A 22 -13.98 -11.54 0.76
CA TRP A 22 -14.30 -11.03 -0.57
C TRP A 22 -15.68 -11.45 -1.06
N LYS A 23 -16.13 -12.67 -0.76
CA LYS A 23 -17.50 -13.11 -1.08
C LYS A 23 -18.54 -12.46 -0.16
N MET A 24 -18.24 -12.33 1.13
CA MET A 24 -19.16 -11.75 2.13
C MET A 24 -19.38 -10.24 1.94
N ALA A 25 -18.32 -9.49 1.64
CA ALA A 25 -18.42 -8.07 1.29
C ALA A 25 -19.31 -7.83 0.05
N GLY A 26 -19.45 -8.84 -0.81
CA GLY A 26 -20.34 -8.89 -1.98
C GLY A 26 -21.82 -8.69 -1.68
N ARG A 27 -22.27 -9.03 -0.47
CA ARG A 27 -23.67 -8.94 -0.07
C ARG A 27 -24.04 -7.62 0.63
N ALA A 28 -23.06 -6.82 1.04
CA ALA A 28 -23.31 -5.53 1.69
C ALA A 28 -23.79 -4.49 0.66
N GLY A 29 -25.10 -4.27 0.60
CA GLY A 29 -25.83 -3.55 -0.46
C GLY A 29 -25.72 -2.02 -0.48
N ARG A 30 -24.52 -1.44 -0.34
CA ARG A 30 -24.32 0.01 -0.52
C ARG A 30 -23.06 0.30 -1.33
N SER A 31 -23.21 0.37 -2.66
CA SER A 31 -22.13 0.69 -3.61
C SER A 31 -21.41 2.00 -3.29
N TRP A 32 -22.09 2.96 -2.66
CA TRP A 32 -21.47 4.21 -2.20
C TRP A 32 -20.43 4.00 -1.09
N LEU A 33 -20.60 3.01 -0.20
CA LEU A 33 -19.60 2.68 0.83
C LEU A 33 -18.32 2.12 0.20
N LEU A 34 -18.45 1.28 -0.84
CA LEU A 34 -17.30 0.78 -1.60
C LEU A 34 -16.60 1.91 -2.37
N ARG A 35 -17.36 2.87 -2.92
CA ARG A 35 -16.79 4.07 -3.54
C ARG A 35 -16.04 4.94 -2.53
N ALA A 36 -16.64 5.18 -1.36
CA ALA A 36 -16.01 5.95 -0.28
C ALA A 36 -14.73 5.26 0.22
N ALA A 37 -14.79 3.97 0.52
CA ALA A 37 -13.62 3.18 0.92
C ALA A 37 -12.54 3.17 -0.16
N GLY A 38 -12.94 3.03 -1.43
CA GLY A 38 -12.03 3.12 -2.57
C GLY A 38 -11.34 4.48 -2.67
N GLY A 39 -12.09 5.57 -2.54
CA GLY A 39 -11.55 6.94 -2.53
C GLY A 39 -10.60 7.20 -1.36
N VAL A 40 -10.94 6.74 -0.16
CA VAL A 40 -10.05 6.85 1.02
C VAL A 40 -8.75 6.08 0.79
N CYS A 41 -8.83 4.84 0.29
CA CYS A 41 -7.63 4.05 0.00
C CYS A 41 -6.76 4.72 -1.08
N MET A 42 -7.37 5.27 -2.15
CA MET A 42 -6.65 6.03 -3.17
C MET A 42 -5.94 7.26 -2.58
N GLY A 43 -6.64 8.03 -1.74
CA GLY A 43 -6.06 9.20 -1.07
C GLY A 43 -4.88 8.84 -0.17
N LEU A 44 -5.05 7.83 0.70
CA LEU A 44 -3.99 7.35 1.59
C LEU A 44 -2.81 6.73 0.82
N SER A 45 -3.08 6.04 -0.29
CA SER A 45 -2.05 5.56 -1.21
C SER A 45 -1.22 6.71 -1.77
N GLY A 46 -1.89 7.77 -2.25
CA GLY A 46 -1.22 8.96 -2.78
C GLY A 46 -0.39 9.68 -1.71
N LEU A 47 -0.91 9.82 -0.50
CA LEU A 47 -0.17 10.42 0.63
C LEU A 47 1.05 9.60 1.01
N SER A 48 0.92 8.27 1.09
CA SER A 48 2.03 7.37 1.40
C SER A 48 3.10 7.41 0.31
N PHE A 49 2.67 7.44 -0.97
CA PHE A 49 3.59 7.59 -2.09
C PHE A 49 4.29 8.94 -2.07
N TYR A 50 3.58 10.02 -1.76
CA TYR A 50 4.19 11.35 -1.64
C TYR A 50 5.21 11.41 -0.50
N ALA A 51 4.89 10.82 0.65
CA ALA A 51 5.84 10.71 1.77
C ALA A 51 7.10 9.94 1.36
N TRP A 52 6.93 8.82 0.64
CA TRP A 52 8.07 8.10 0.06
C TRP A 52 8.86 8.97 -0.92
N TYR A 53 8.19 9.64 -1.87
CA TYR A 53 8.86 10.54 -2.82
C TYR A 53 9.65 11.65 -2.13
N ALA A 54 9.03 12.33 -1.16
CA ALA A 54 9.60 13.46 -0.45
C ALA A 54 10.80 13.09 0.43
N GLN A 55 10.83 11.86 0.94
CA GLN A 55 11.89 11.38 1.82
C GLN A 55 12.97 10.58 1.08
N TYR A 56 12.64 10.00 -0.09
CA TYR A 56 13.49 9.06 -0.82
C TYR A 56 13.68 9.44 -2.28
N LEU A 57 12.64 9.26 -3.08
CA LEU A 57 12.77 9.16 -4.53
C LEU A 57 13.34 10.43 -5.18
N LYS A 58 13.12 11.59 -4.57
CA LYS A 58 13.60 12.87 -5.10
C LYS A 58 15.07 13.17 -4.79
N TRP A 59 15.70 12.43 -3.87
CA TRP A 59 17.04 12.72 -3.38
C TRP A 59 18.08 11.78 -3.97
N ASP A 60 19.28 12.31 -4.20
CA ASP A 60 20.44 11.55 -4.66
C ASP A 60 21.34 11.22 -3.47
N PHE A 61 21.27 9.97 -3.01
CA PHE A 61 22.01 9.53 -1.82
C PHE A 61 23.45 9.16 -2.17
N ASN A 62 24.40 9.52 -1.30
CA ASN A 62 25.79 9.11 -1.46
C ASN A 62 25.99 7.62 -1.12
N GLU A 63 27.24 7.14 -1.20
CA GLU A 63 27.63 5.76 -0.88
C GLU A 63 27.29 5.32 0.55
N LEU A 64 27.07 6.27 1.47
CA LEU A 64 26.67 6.02 2.86
C LEU A 64 25.14 6.07 3.06
N GLY A 65 24.37 6.22 1.98
CA GLY A 65 22.91 6.31 2.03
C GLY A 65 22.41 7.63 2.63
N ARG A 66 23.17 8.72 2.51
CA ARG A 66 22.85 10.03 3.10
C ARG A 66 22.79 11.13 2.06
N TYR A 67 21.82 12.03 2.21
CA TYR A 67 21.75 13.28 1.48
C TYR A 67 21.61 14.43 2.48
N TYR A 68 22.47 15.43 2.37
CA TYR A 68 22.40 16.64 3.19
C TYR A 68 21.73 17.75 2.41
N ASP A 69 20.62 18.27 2.94
CA ASP A 69 19.97 19.45 2.40
C ASP A 69 20.59 20.72 3.03
N PRO A 70 21.34 21.54 2.27
CA PRO A 70 21.96 22.74 2.81
C PRO A 70 20.96 23.88 3.08
N VAL A 71 19.75 23.83 2.51
CA VAL A 71 18.73 24.86 2.72
C VAL A 71 18.01 24.58 4.03
N ASP A 72 17.46 23.37 4.17
CA ASP A 72 16.70 22.97 5.34
C ASP A 72 17.60 22.51 6.50
N GLN A 73 18.90 22.31 6.27
CA GLN A 73 19.90 21.81 7.23
C GLN A 73 19.51 20.43 7.81
N VAL A 74 18.86 19.59 7.00
CA VAL A 74 18.40 18.25 7.38
C VAL A 74 19.17 17.18 6.60
N VAL A 75 19.45 16.06 7.27
CA VAL A 75 20.00 14.86 6.63
C VAL A 75 18.88 13.85 6.36
N TYR A 76 18.69 13.52 5.09
CA TYR A 76 17.85 12.41 4.65
C TYR A 76 18.69 11.12 4.62
N THR A 77 18.07 9.98 4.93
CA THR A 77 18.76 8.67 4.97
C THR A 77 18.06 7.67 4.07
N ASP A 78 18.68 6.53 3.75
CA ASP A 78 18.12 5.50 2.88
C ASP A 78 17.17 4.48 3.61
N SER A 79 16.89 4.69 4.90
CA SER A 79 16.21 3.72 5.80
C SER A 79 14.67 3.63 5.76
N GLY A 80 14.00 4.35 4.89
CA GLY A 80 12.56 4.69 4.93
C GLY A 80 11.79 4.19 3.72
N PHE A 81 12.27 3.07 3.16
CA PHE A 81 11.56 2.21 2.22
C PHE A 81 10.15 1.78 2.71
N VAL A 82 9.83 2.01 3.99
CA VAL A 82 8.58 1.61 4.65
C VAL A 82 7.33 2.20 3.99
N TRP A 83 7.42 3.33 3.27
CA TRP A 83 6.24 4.04 2.73
C TRP A 83 5.73 3.54 1.37
N ILE A 84 6.56 2.85 0.57
CA ILE A 84 6.11 2.34 -0.74
C ILE A 84 5.19 1.11 -0.59
N LEU A 85 5.40 0.31 0.45
CA LEU A 85 4.58 -0.87 0.75
C LEU A 85 3.12 -0.52 1.08
N PRO A 86 2.82 0.37 2.05
CA PRO A 86 1.45 0.80 2.30
C PRO A 86 0.87 1.53 1.10
N ALA A 87 1.66 2.32 0.36
CA ALA A 87 1.19 2.95 -0.87
C ALA A 87 0.67 1.90 -1.88
N GLY A 88 1.47 0.88 -2.20
CA GLY A 88 1.05 -0.19 -3.10
C GLY A 88 -0.15 -1.00 -2.60
N ALA A 89 -0.18 -1.35 -1.31
CA ALA A 89 -1.28 -2.10 -0.72
C ALA A 89 -2.61 -1.32 -0.77
N LEU A 90 -2.56 -0.03 -0.42
CA LEU A 90 -3.73 0.86 -0.45
C LEU A 90 -4.19 1.13 -1.88
N LEU A 91 -3.26 1.25 -2.84
CA LEU A 91 -3.59 1.37 -4.26
C LEU A 91 -4.40 0.16 -4.73
N ILE A 92 -3.88 -1.05 -4.47
CA ILE A 92 -4.56 -2.29 -4.85
C ILE A 92 -5.94 -2.35 -4.18
N ALA A 93 -6.03 -2.13 -2.86
CA ALA A 93 -7.28 -2.15 -2.13
C ALA A 93 -8.31 -1.14 -2.69
N GLY A 94 -7.87 0.08 -3.01
CA GLY A 94 -8.74 1.11 -3.57
C GLY A 94 -9.25 0.75 -4.96
N LEU A 95 -8.38 0.24 -5.84
CA LEU A 95 -8.76 -0.18 -7.21
C LEU A 95 -9.80 -1.30 -7.14
N LEU A 96 -9.57 -2.27 -6.27
CA LEU A 96 -10.47 -3.39 -6.02
C LEU A 96 -11.84 -2.93 -5.51
N CYS A 97 -11.88 -1.98 -4.58
CA CYS A 97 -13.13 -1.38 -4.08
C CYS A 97 -13.90 -0.62 -5.17
N LEU A 98 -13.21 0.22 -5.94
CA LEU A 98 -13.81 1.01 -7.02
C LEU A 98 -14.31 0.13 -8.17
N TRP A 99 -13.51 -0.84 -8.60
CA TRP A 99 -13.90 -1.83 -9.62
C TRP A 99 -15.15 -2.58 -9.20
N ARG A 100 -15.22 -3.03 -7.94
CA ARG A 100 -16.40 -3.73 -7.42
C ARG A 100 -17.62 -2.83 -7.33
N ALA A 101 -17.45 -1.56 -6.99
CA ALA A 101 -18.55 -0.59 -6.96
C ALA A 101 -19.13 -0.30 -8.34
N GLY A 102 -18.33 -0.39 -9.41
CA GLY A 102 -18.79 -0.25 -10.80
C GLY A 102 -19.41 -1.52 -11.41
N ARG A 103 -19.19 -2.68 -10.79
CA ARG A 103 -19.77 -3.98 -11.21
C ARG A 103 -21.11 -4.31 -10.54
N ARG A 104 -21.62 -3.45 -9.66
CA ARG A 104 -22.92 -3.57 -8.99
C ARG A 104 -23.83 -2.46 -9.43
#